data_AF-A0A3S2AW07-F1
#
_entry.id   AF-A0A3S2AW07-F1
#
_cell.length_a   1.000
_cell.length_b   1.000
_cell.length_c   1.000
_cell.angle_alpha   90.00
_cell.angle_beta   90.00
_cell.angle_gamma   90.00
#
_symmetry.space_group_name_H-M   'P 1'
#
loop_
_entity.id
_entity.type
_entity.pdbx_description
1 polymer ?
#
loop_
_entity_poly.entity_id
_entity_poly.type
_entity_poly.pdbx_seq_one_letter_code
_entity_poly.pdbx_strand_id
1 'polypeptide(L)' 'VIADLGVTSDEAKRKELLGQAQKILADDAVVGFLYELPKIGVWDAKLQGLWENAPIQANDLTKVKWSE' A
#
# COMPACT_ATOMS: atom_id res chain seq x y z
N VAL A 1 -21.42 -3.25 -3.01
CA VAL A 1 -19.98 -3.44 -2.69
C VAL A 1 -19.27 -2.13 -2.41
N ILE A 2 -18.91 -1.30 -3.41
CA ILE A 2 -18.11 -0.08 -3.17
C ILE A 2 -18.86 0.99 -2.35
N ALA A 3 -20.15 1.20 -2.61
CA ALA A 3 -20.98 2.11 -1.82
C ALA A 3 -21.04 1.70 -0.34
N ASP A 4 -21.30 0.41 -0.08
CA ASP A 4 -21.36 -0.15 1.28
C ASP A 4 -19.99 -0.09 1.98
N LEU A 5 -18.91 -0.37 1.25
CA LEU A 5 -17.53 -0.27 1.72
C LEU A 5 -17.15 1.16 2.13
N GLY A 6 -17.71 2.15 1.43
CA GLY A 6 -17.47 3.58 1.68
C GLY A 6 -18.07 4.09 2.98
N VAL A 7 -19.05 3.39 3.56
CA VAL A 7 -19.78 3.84 4.76
C VAL A 7 -19.65 2.92 5.97
N THR A 8 -19.24 1.65 5.79
CA THR A 8 -19.08 0.71 6.90
C THR A 8 -17.86 1.03 7.78
N SER A 9 -18.05 1.01 9.09
CA SER A 9 -16.98 1.09 10.10
C SER A 9 -16.63 -0.26 10.73
N ASP A 10 -17.43 -1.31 10.51
CA ASP A 10 -17.16 -2.66 10.99
C ASP A 10 -16.02 -3.32 10.21
N GLU A 11 -14.97 -3.77 10.91
CA GLU A 11 -13.74 -4.28 10.30
C GLU A 11 -13.95 -5.61 9.57
N ALA A 12 -14.73 -6.53 10.16
CA ALA A 12 -15.02 -7.82 9.56
C ALA A 12 -15.80 -7.65 8.25
N LYS A 13 -16.83 -6.79 8.27
CA LYS A 13 -17.63 -6.46 7.10
C LYS A 13 -16.82 -5.73 6.04
N ARG A 14 -15.92 -4.84 6.45
CA ARG A 14 -15.00 -4.15 5.53
C ARG A 14 -14.11 -5.15 4.78
N LYS A 15 -13.54 -6.13 5.48
CA LYS A 15 -12.70 -7.17 4.88
C LYS A 15 -13.50 -8.06 3.93
N GLU A 16 -14.73 -8.44 4.29
CA GLU A 16 -15.64 -9.19 3.43
C GLU A 16 -15.92 -8.44 2.11
N LEU A 17 -16.29 -7.16 2.20
CA LEU A 17 -16.60 -6.33 1.03
C LEU A 17 -15.38 -6.10 0.12
N LEU A 18 -14.18 -5.91 0.70
CA LEU A 18 -12.93 -5.82 -0.07
C LEU A 18 -12.65 -7.11 -0.85
N GLY A 19 -12.85 -8.27 -0.22
CA GLY A 19 -12.70 -9.57 -0.89
C GLY A 19 -13.70 -9.75 -2.03
N GLN A 20 -14.96 -9.33 -1.84
CA GLN A 20 -15.97 -9.35 -2.90
C GLN A 20 -15.59 -8.44 -4.08
N ALA A 21 -15.10 -7.22 -3.80
CA ALA A 21 -14.66 -6.30 -4.85
C ALA A 21 -13.49 -6.88 -5.67
N GLN A 22 -12.51 -7.49 -4.99
CA GLN A 22 -11.38 -8.15 -5.65
C GLN A 22 -11.82 -9.34 -6.50
N LYS A 23 -12.80 -10.13 -6.03
CA LYS A 23 -13.35 -11.25 -6.79
C LYS A 23 -14.04 -10.81 -8.08
N ILE A 24 -14.81 -9.71 -8.04
CA ILE A 24 -15.43 -9.13 -9.24
C ILE A 24 -14.35 -8.77 -10.27
N LEU A 25 -13.28 -8.08 -9.85
CA LEU A 25 -12.17 -7.73 -10.76
C LEU A 25 -11.49 -8.96 -11.37
N ALA A 26 -11.34 -10.03 -10.59
CA ALA A 26 -10.72 -11.28 -11.03
C ALA A 26 -11.62 -12.06 -12.02
N ASP A 27 -12.92 -12.14 -11.74
CA ASP A 27 -13.89 -12.87 -12.56
C ASP A 27 -14.16 -12.12 -13.89
N ASP A 28 -14.22 -10.78 -13.86
CA ASP A 28 -14.49 -9.94 -15.04
C ASP A 28 -13.24 -9.63 -15.88
N ALA A 29 -12.04 -9.85 -15.33
CA ALA A 29 -10.74 -9.66 -15.98
C ALA A 29 -10.54 -8.27 -16.66
N VAL A 30 -11.14 -7.22 -16.10
CA VAL A 30 -11.08 -5.85 -16.66
C VAL A 30 -9.70 -5.18 -16.55
N VAL A 31 -8.81 -5.71 -15.70
CA VAL A 31 -7.42 -5.28 -15.50
C VAL A 31 -6.52 -6.49 -15.25
N GLY A 32 -5.35 -6.52 -15.89
CA GLY A 32 -4.29 -7.49 -15.58
C GLY A 32 -3.34 -6.97 -14.51
N PHE A 33 -3.53 -7.38 -13.25
CA PHE A 33 -2.60 -7.07 -12.16
C PHE A 33 -1.32 -7.92 -12.30
N LEU A 34 -0.16 -7.28 -12.40
CA LEU A 34 1.12 -7.97 -12.61
C LEU A 34 1.93 -8.09 -11.31
N TYR A 35 2.22 -6.96 -10.67
CA TYR A 35 2.99 -6.88 -9.43
C TYR A 35 2.79 -5.50 -8.77
N GLU A 36 3.13 -5.40 -7.48
CA GLU A 36 3.33 -4.12 -6.80
C GLU A 36 4.81 -3.76 -6.86
N LEU A 37 5.14 -2.48 -7.09
CA LEU A 37 6.54 -2.07 -7.22
C LEU A 37 7.25 -2.24 -5.87
N PRO A 38 8.36 -3.01 -5.82
CA PRO A 38 9.15 -3.07 -4.59
C PRO A 38 9.76 -1.71 -4.30
N LYS A 39 9.98 -1.41 -3.02
CA LYS A 39 10.77 -0.25 -2.61
C LYS A 39 12.23 -0.49 -2.99
N ILE A 40 12.64 0.04 -4.13
CA ILE A 40 14.04 0.06 -4.58
C ILE A 40 14.61 1.45 -4.31
N GLY A 41 15.77 1.50 -3.66
CA GLY A 41 16.46 2.76 -3.41
C GLY A 41 17.94 2.57 -3.16
N VAL A 42 18.71 3.60 -3.50
CA VAL A 42 20.13 3.74 -3.18
C VAL A 42 20.28 5.02 -2.38
N TRP A 43 20.94 4.95 -1.23
CA TRP A 43 21.24 6.10 -0.39
C TRP A 43 22.63 5.96 0.20
N ASP A 44 23.18 7.09 0.65
CA ASP A 44 24.49 7.13 1.31
C ASP A 44 24.46 6.29 2.59
N ALA A 45 25.52 5.51 2.83
CA ALA A 45 25.63 4.65 4.01
C ALA A 45 25.59 5.43 5.34
N LYS A 46 25.86 6.73 5.32
CA LYS A 46 25.75 7.63 6.47
C LYS A 46 24.34 8.18 6.69
N LEU A 47 23.37 7.87 5.83
CA LEU A 47 21.98 8.29 6.05
C LEU A 47 21.23 7.25 6.90
N GLN A 48 20.57 7.73 7.94
CA GLN A 48 19.70 6.95 8.82
C GLN A 48 18.29 7.53 8.84
N GLY A 49 17.31 6.70 9.18
CA GLY A 49 15.92 7.14 9.40
C GLY A 49 15.01 7.11 8.17
N LEU A 50 15.51 6.66 7.02
CA LEU A 50 14.65 6.28 5.90
C LEU A 50 13.78 5.09 6.30
N TRP A 51 12.54 5.06 5.84
CA TRP A 51 11.67 3.90 6.03
C TRP A 51 12.30 2.64 5.42
N GLU A 52 12.20 1.51 6.12
CA GLU A 52 12.55 0.21 5.56
C GLU A 52 11.51 -0.19 4.49
N ASN A 53 10.24 -0.22 4.90
CA ASN A 53 9.08 -0.46 4.03
C ASN A 53 8.27 0.84 3.85
N ALA A 54 7.90 1.18 2.62
CA ALA A 54 7.06 2.35 2.34
C ALA A 54 5.58 1.96 2.30
N PRO A 55 4.75 2.36 3.28
CA PRO A 55 3.32 2.04 3.31
C PRO A 55 2.52 2.79 2.23
N ILE A 56 3.11 3.84 1.65
CA ILE A 56 2.56 4.66 0.56
C ILE A 56 3.70 5.03 -0.40
N GLN A 57 3.38 5.45 -1.62
CA GLN A 57 4.36 5.92 -2.59
C GLN A 57 4.91 7.31 -2.20
N ALA A 58 5.83 7.33 -1.24
CA ALA A 58 6.46 8.56 -0.74
C ALA A 58 7.88 8.29 -0.22
N ASN A 59 8.73 9.31 -0.31
CA ASN A 59 10.02 9.37 0.37
C ASN A 59 9.87 10.21 1.65
N ASP A 60 9.55 9.57 2.76
CA ASP A 60 9.47 10.25 4.06
C ASP A 60 10.87 10.63 4.54
N LEU A 61 11.08 11.92 4.77
CA LEU A 61 12.33 12.49 5.27
C LEU A 61 12.21 12.99 6.71
N THR A 62 11.05 12.86 7.35
CA THR A 62 10.79 13.45 8.68
C THR A 62 11.73 12.95 9.78
N LYS A 63 12.24 11.73 9.65
CA LYS A 63 13.21 11.11 10.57
C LYS A 63 14.61 10.97 9.99
N VAL A 64 14.82 11.43 8.75
CA VAL A 64 16.09 11.23 8.04
C VAL A 64 17.15 12.18 8.58
N LYS A 65 18.33 11.63 8.86
CA LYS A 65 19.49 12.36 9.36
C LYS A 65 20.79 11.70 8.96
N TRP A 66 21.86 12.49 8.93
CA TRP A 66 23.22 11.98 8.83
C TRP A 66 23.62 11.34 10.17
N SER A 67 24.17 10.14 10.11
CA SER A 67 25.06 9.63 11.16
C SER A 67 26.40 10.33 10.97
N GLU A 68 26.68 11.27 11.86
CA GLU A 68 27.95 12.00 12.09
C GLU A 68 29.10 11.80 11.06
#